data_AF-F4L4D4-F1
#
_entry.id   AF-F4L4D4-F1
#
_cell.length_a   1.000
_cell.length_b   1.000
_cell.length_c   1.000
_cell.angle_alpha   90.00
_cell.angle_beta   90.00
_cell.angle_gamma   90.00
#
_symmetry.space_group_name_H-M   'P 1'
#
loop_
_entity.id
_entity.type
_entity.pdbx_description
1 polymer ?
#
loop_
_entity_poly.entity_id
_entity_poly.type
_entity_poly.pdbx_seq_one_letter_code
_entity_poly.pdbx_strand_id
1 'polypeptide(L)' 'MTIQKQLLLDIQKIEDSLLLNQLYQYVQLMKKITVASPSNTSTVLQYAGKVEDAEANELMLCIENEFSAIEGEW' A
#
# COMPACT_ATOMS: atom_id res chain seq x y z
N MET A 1 25.36 18.02 9.73
CA MET A 1 25.11 17.58 8.33
C MET A 1 23.71 17.04 8.24
N THR A 2 22.99 17.30 7.15
CA THR A 2 21.70 16.64 6.88
C THR A 2 21.94 15.32 6.17
N ILE A 3 21.05 14.35 6.37
CA ILE A 3 21.11 13.02 5.72
C ILE A 3 21.21 13.16 4.20
N GLN A 4 20.47 14.11 3.61
CA GLN A 4 20.52 14.40 2.18
C GLN A 4 21.92 14.80 1.69
N LYS A 5 22.65 15.62 2.45
CA LYS A 5 24.02 16.03 2.09
C LYS A 5 25.00 14.86 2.19
N GLN A 6 24.84 13.97 3.17
CA GLN A 6 25.66 12.77 3.31
C GLN A 6 25.47 11.83 2.12
N LEU A 7 24.22 11.54 1.75
CA LEU A 7 23.90 10.68 0.61
C LEU A 7 24.50 11.20 -0.70
N LEU A 8 24.46 12.51 -0.92
CA LEU A 8 25.01 13.12 -2.13
C LEU A 8 26.54 12.97 -2.20
N LEU A 9 27.22 13.18 -1.07
CA LEU A 9 28.67 12.95 -0.97
C LEU A 9 29.04 11.48 -1.19
N ASP A 10 28.21 10.54 -0.72
CA ASP A 10 28.48 9.11 -0.89
C ASP A 10 28.24 8.65 -2.32
N ILE A 11 27.21 9.18 -3.01
CA ILE A 11 27.00 8.93 -4.44
C ILE A 11 28.17 9.48 -5.28
N GLN A 12 28.70 10.66 -4.93
CA GLN A 12 29.82 11.28 -5.65
C GLN A 12 31.14 10.49 -5.56
N LYS A 13 31.29 9.61 -4.55
CA LYS A 13 32.46 8.74 -4.39
C LYS A 13 32.36 7.45 -5.20
N ILE A 14 31.23 7.16 -5.82
CA ILE A 14 31.04 5.96 -6.63
C ILE A 14 31.65 6.20 -8.01
N GLU A 15 32.73 5.50 -8.32
CA GLU A 15 33.39 5.56 -9.63
C GLU A 15 32.83 4.53 -10.62
N ASP A 16 32.18 3.47 -10.11
CA ASP A 16 31.57 2.43 -10.93
C ASP A 16 30.26 2.92 -11.58
N SER A 17 30.33 3.11 -12.90
CA SER A 17 29.20 3.54 -13.72
C SER A 17 28.04 2.54 -13.78
N LEU A 18 28.29 1.24 -13.61
CA LEU A 18 27.24 0.23 -13.54
C LEU A 18 26.45 0.37 -12.24
N LEU A 19 27.16 0.54 -11.13
CA LEU A 19 26.55 0.72 -9.81
C LEU A 19 25.73 2.02 -9.74
N LEU A 20 26.22 3.11 -10.33
CA LEU A 20 25.46 4.36 -10.45
C LEU A 20 24.15 4.18 -11.24
N ASN A 21 24.20 3.43 -12.34
CA ASN A 21 23.00 3.13 -13.13
C ASN A 21 21.99 2.28 -12.36
N GLN A 22 22.45 1.28 -11.60
CA GLN A 22 21.58 0.46 -10.74
C GLN A 22 20.93 1.31 -9.64
N LEU A 23 21.69 2.19 -9.00
CA LEU A 23 21.20 3.09 -7.97
C LEU A 23 20.15 4.07 -8.54
N TYR A 24 20.38 4.60 -9.73
CA TYR A 24 19.40 5.42 -10.44
C TYR A 24 18.10 4.66 -10.71
N GLN A 25 18.18 3.44 -11.23
CA GLN A 25 17.00 2.60 -11.48
C GLN A 25 16.20 2.33 -10.21
N TYR A 26 16.90 2.03 -9.11
CA TYR A 26 16.27 1.81 -7.81
C TYR A 26 15.52 3.06 -7.30
N VAL A 27 16.13 4.24 -7.40
CA VAL A 27 15.49 5.52 -7.03
C VAL A 27 14.25 5.78 -7.89
N GLN A 28 14.29 5.47 -9.19
CA GLN A 28 13.14 5.60 -10.08
C GLN A 28 12.00 4.66 -9.70
N LEU A 29 12.31 3.42 -9.30
CA LEU A 29 11.30 2.47 -8.81
C LEU A 29 10.64 2.97 -7.52
N MET A 30 11.43 3.45 -6.56
CA MET A 30 10.93 4.02 -5.31
C MET A 30 9.98 5.20 -5.57
N LYS A 31 10.32 6.09 -6.50
CA LYS A 31 9.45 7.22 -6.90
C LYS A 31 8.11 6.77 -7.48
N LYS A 32 8.10 5.67 -8.24
CA LYS A 32 6.85 5.09 -8.79
C LYS A 32 5.99 4.45 -7.70
N ILE A 33 6.60 3.80 -6.71
CA ILE A 33 5.90 3.23 -5.56
C ILE A 33 5.26 4.33 -4.70
N THR A 34 5.90 5.50 -4.61
CA THR A 34 5.35 6.66 -3.88
C THR A 34 4.25 7.41 -4.63
N VAL A 35 3.90 7.03 -5.87
CA VAL A 35 2.67 7.51 -6.49
C VAL A 35 1.53 6.85 -5.71
N ALA A 36 1.04 7.56 -4.69
CA ALA A 36 -0.06 7.10 -3.87
C ALA A 36 -1.19 6.65 -4.80
N SER A 37 -1.59 5.38 -4.67
CA SER A 37 -2.79 4.89 -5.32
C SER A 37 -3.89 5.90 -5.05
N PRO A 38 -4.63 6.37 -6.08
CA PRO A 38 -5.69 7.33 -5.86
C PRO A 38 -6.63 6.75 -4.79
N SER A 39 -6.90 7.54 -3.76
CA SER A 39 -7.74 7.09 -2.66
C SER A 39 -9.08 6.61 -3.21
N ASN A 40 -9.50 5.41 -2.81
CA ASN A 40 -10.82 4.90 -3.15
C ASN A 40 -11.93 5.45 -2.23
N THR A 41 -11.61 6.38 -1.30
CA THR A 41 -12.56 6.93 -0.34
C THR A 41 -13.83 7.47 -1.02
N SER A 42 -13.70 8.22 -2.12
CA SER A 42 -14.88 8.74 -2.84
C SER A 42 -15.78 7.63 -3.39
N THR A 43 -15.16 6.57 -3.93
CA THR A 43 -15.88 5.41 -4.48
C THR A 43 -16.53 4.59 -3.38
N VAL A 44 -15.91 4.47 -2.21
CA VAL A 44 -16.49 3.76 -1.07
C VAL A 44 -17.66 4.56 -0.47
N LEU A 45 -17.50 5.88 -0.32
CA LEU A 45 -18.53 6.75 0.26
C LEU A 45 -19.81 6.84 -0.57
N GLN A 46 -19.79 6.53 -1.87
CA GLN A 46 -21.01 6.48 -2.69
C GLN A 46 -22.02 5.40 -2.20
N TYR A 47 -21.54 4.43 -1.41
CA TYR A 47 -22.35 3.37 -0.83
C TYR A 47 -22.78 3.66 0.62
N ALA A 48 -22.37 4.79 1.20
CA ALA A 48 -22.78 5.15 2.55
C ALA A 48 -24.31 5.29 2.64
N GLY A 49 -24.92 4.63 3.62
CA GLY A 49 -26.38 4.63 3.82
C GLY A 49 -27.17 3.84 2.77
N LYS A 50 -26.52 3.02 1.94
CA LYS A 50 -27.19 2.10 1.00
C LYS A 50 -27.66 0.80 1.64
N VAL A 51 -27.19 0.52 2.86
CA VAL A 51 -27.55 -0.65 3.65
C VAL A 51 -27.93 -0.13 5.03
N GLU A 52 -29.08 -0.57 5.54
CA GLU A 52 -29.50 -0.24 6.90
C GLU A 52 -28.71 -1.08 7.91
N ASP A 53 -28.51 -0.57 9.13
CA ASP A 53 -27.74 -1.28 10.17
C ASP A 53 -28.31 -2.68 10.47
N ALA A 54 -29.62 -2.87 10.33
CA ALA A 54 -30.26 -4.17 10.48
C ALA A 54 -29.83 -5.16 9.39
N GLU A 55 -29.86 -4.76 8.12
CA GLU A 55 -29.42 -5.57 6.99
C GLU A 55 -27.91 -5.86 7.06
N ALA A 56 -27.11 -4.88 7.47
CA ALA A 56 -25.67 -5.07 7.67
C ALA A 56 -25.36 -6.11 8.76
N ASN A 57 -26.11 -6.08 9.87
CA ASN A 57 -25.99 -7.07 10.94
C ASN A 57 -26.43 -8.47 10.49
N GLU A 58 -27.51 -8.58 9.73
CA GLU A 58 -27.94 -9.87 9.16
C GLU A 58 -26.89 -10.46 8.21
N LEU A 59 -26.31 -9.64 7.33
CA LEU A 59 -25.22 -10.07 6.45
C LEU A 59 -23.99 -10.54 7.24
N MET A 60 -23.63 -9.81 8.30
CA MET A 60 -22.52 -10.18 9.16
C MET A 60 -22.75 -11.52 9.87
N LEU A 61 -23.96 -11.74 10.41
CA LEU A 61 -24.36 -13.01 11.02
C LEU A 61 -24.36 -14.16 10.03
N CYS A 62 -24.83 -13.95 8.79
CA CYS A 62 -24.76 -14.97 7.74
C CYS A 62 -23.31 -15.35 7.43
N ILE A 63 -22.41 -14.37 7.30
CA ILE A 63 -20.99 -14.62 7.04
C ILE A 63 -20.35 -15.40 8.19
N GLU A 64 -20.58 -14.99 9.45
CA GLU A 64 -20.06 -15.72 10.61
C GLU A 64 -20.58 -17.17 10.65
N ASN A 65 -21.89 -17.36 10.46
CA ASN A 65 -22.48 -18.70 10.52
C ASN A 65 -22.00 -19.61 9.38
N GLU A 66 -21.78 -19.07 8.18
CA GLU A 66 -21.37 -19.85 7.01
C GLU A 66 -19.85 -20.07 6.94
N PHE A 67 -19.04 -19.09 7.35
CA PHE A 67 -17.58 -19.13 7.18
C PHE A 67 -16.82 -19.43 8.47
N SER A 68 -17.33 -19.08 9.66
CA SER A 68 -16.71 -19.48 10.93
C SER A 68 -16.89 -20.97 11.24
N ALA A 69 -17.83 -21.64 10.57
CA ALA A 69 -17.94 -23.11 10.60
C ALA A 69 -16.86 -23.82 9.75
N ILE A 70 -16.17 -23.09 8.85
CA ILE A 70 -15.12 -23.62 7.97
C ILE A 70 -13.73 -23.51 8.63
N GLU A 71 -13.57 -22.72 9.70
CA GLU A 71 -12.29 -22.60 10.46
C GLU A 71 -12.03 -23.76 11.45
N GLY A 72 -12.62 -24.94 11.20
CA GLY A 72 -12.13 -26.19 11.75
C GLY A 72 -11.04 -26.78 10.85
N GLU A 73 -9.78 -26.51 11.20
CA GLU A 73 -8.52 -26.93 10.53
C GLU A 73 -8.00 -26.01 9.40
N TRP A 74 -7.28 -24.95 9.81
CA TRP A 74 -6.15 -24.42 9.06
C TRP A 74 -4.85 -24.85 9.72
#